data_AF-A0A401Q7U3-F1
#
_entry.id   AF-A0A401Q7U3-F1
#
_cell.length_a   1.000
_cell.length_b   1.000
_cell.length_c   1.000
_cell.angle_alpha   90.00
_cell.angle_beta   90.00
_cell.angle_gamma   90.00
#
_symmetry.space_group_name_H-M   'P 1'
#
loop_
_entity.id
_entity.type
_entity.pdbx_description
1 polymer ?
#
loop_
_entity_poly.entity_id
_entity_poly.type
_entity_poly.pdbx_seq_one_letter_code
_entity_poly.pdbx_strand_id
1 'polypeptide(L)'
;MRAKGFPERVFSVTHIKTPKQMDELIEIQSDTGTWYRRWLVRFTNIFQQVRSNFLQCFSIQYRRTTLLMMAVWFTMAFSYYGLTVWFPDMIKHLQMMEYSSRTKVFYKEKVEHFTFNFTLENQIHKNGDYYNDKFIGMKLKSVIFEDSLFEECYFEDITSSNSFFKNCTFISTLFYNTDFFDYKLMGCRLVNSTFLHSKEGCQLDFSDDNNAYMIYFVSFLGSLAVLPGNIVSALLLDKVGRLRMLAGSSTLSCISCFFVSFGNNESAMIALLCLFGGVSIASWNALDVITVELYPSDIRTTAFGFLNALCKLAAVLGISIFQSFVGVTRAVPIMLASVALAVGSYLALKLPETRGQVLQ
;
A
#
# COMPACT_ATOMS: atom_id res chain seq x y z
N MET A 1 9.63 -14.35 -39.67
CA MET A 1 10.03 -13.43 -40.77
C MET A 1 11.54 -13.38 -40.82
N ARG A 2 12.13 -13.80 -41.95
CA ARG A 2 13.58 -13.93 -42.16
C ARG A 2 14.12 -12.54 -42.54
N ALA A 3 14.93 -11.93 -41.67
CA ALA A 3 15.56 -10.64 -41.98
C ALA A 3 16.75 -10.83 -42.94
N LYS A 4 16.82 -9.93 -43.91
CA LYS A 4 17.73 -9.89 -45.05
C LYS A 4 19.21 -9.77 -44.63
N GLY A 5 20.07 -10.58 -45.26
CA GLY A 5 21.20 -10.07 -46.05
C GLY A 5 22.51 -9.64 -45.37
N PHE A 6 22.73 -9.91 -44.08
CA PHE A 6 24.07 -9.77 -43.49
C PHE A 6 24.70 -11.16 -43.32
N PRO A 7 25.98 -11.37 -43.71
CA PRO A 7 26.66 -12.65 -43.43
C PRO A 7 26.68 -12.86 -41.91
N GLU A 8 26.30 -14.06 -41.47
CA GLU A 8 26.42 -14.45 -40.06
C GLU A 8 27.87 -14.21 -39.63
N ARG A 9 28.07 -13.29 -38.69
CA ARG A 9 29.37 -13.12 -38.04
C ARG A 9 29.61 -14.37 -37.20
N VAL A 10 30.33 -15.32 -37.77
CA VAL A 10 30.83 -16.48 -37.02
C VAL A 10 31.88 -15.92 -36.05
N PHE A 11 31.46 -15.71 -34.81
CA PHE A 11 32.39 -15.39 -33.73
C PHE A 11 33.17 -16.66 -33.39
N SER A 12 34.38 -16.81 -33.93
CA SER A 12 35.30 -17.84 -33.48
C SER A 12 35.88 -17.40 -32.13
N VAL A 13 35.47 -18.11 -31.07
CA VAL A 13 36.01 -17.88 -29.73
C VAL A 13 37.43 -18.43 -29.68
N THR A 14 38.43 -17.59 -29.94
CA THR A 14 39.85 -18.00 -29.94
C THR A 14 40.45 -18.05 -28.53
N HIS A 15 39.89 -17.30 -27.59
CA HIS A 15 40.32 -17.29 -26.19
C HIS A 15 39.13 -17.10 -25.25
N ILE A 16 38.76 -18.17 -24.55
CA ILE A 16 37.93 -18.07 -23.34
C ILE A 16 38.88 -17.72 -22.21
N LYS A 17 38.94 -16.43 -21.82
CA LYS A 17 39.48 -16.07 -20.51
C LYS A 17 38.42 -16.45 -19.49
N THR A 18 38.56 -17.61 -18.87
CA THR A 18 37.84 -17.87 -17.63
C THR A 18 38.28 -16.79 -16.63
N PRO A 19 37.34 -16.11 -15.94
CA PRO A 19 37.73 -15.23 -14.84
C PRO A 19 38.58 -16.07 -13.88
N LYS A 20 39.77 -15.57 -13.50
CA LYS A 20 40.58 -16.24 -12.47
C LYS A 20 39.67 -16.44 -11.27
N GLN A 21 39.35 -17.69 -10.98
CA GLN A 21 38.54 -18.02 -9.84
C GLN A 21 39.33 -17.61 -8.60
N MET A 22 38.85 -16.64 -7.84
CA MET A 22 39.43 -16.25 -6.54
C MET A 22 39.41 -17.42 -5.52
N ASP A 23 38.92 -18.58 -5.93
CA ASP A 23 39.01 -19.84 -5.21
C ASP A 23 40.45 -20.38 -5.10
N GLU A 24 41.45 -19.76 -5.76
CA GLU A 24 42.88 -20.08 -5.51
C GLU A 24 43.31 -19.85 -4.04
N LEU A 25 42.54 -19.12 -3.23
CA LEU A 25 42.77 -19.01 -1.77
C LEU A 25 42.10 -20.13 -0.94
N ILE A 26 41.48 -21.13 -1.58
CA ILE A 26 40.82 -22.26 -0.94
C ILE A 26 41.38 -23.61 -1.45
N GLU A 27 42.70 -23.73 -1.59
CA GLU A 27 43.36 -24.94 -1.11
C GLU A 27 43.63 -24.79 0.39
N ILE A 28 42.56 -24.61 1.18
CA ILE A 28 42.68 -24.87 2.62
C ILE A 28 42.84 -26.37 2.72
N GLN A 29 44.10 -26.79 2.94
CA GLN A 29 44.51 -28.14 3.30
C GLN A 29 43.39 -28.86 4.04
N SER A 30 42.96 -29.99 3.49
CA SER A 30 41.98 -30.93 4.03
C SER A 30 42.26 -31.37 5.48
N ASP A 31 43.43 -31.04 6.02
CA ASP A 31 43.99 -31.51 7.29
C ASP A 31 43.69 -30.64 8.52
N THR A 32 43.00 -29.50 8.39
CA THR A 32 42.57 -28.74 9.59
C THR A 32 41.27 -29.31 10.17
N GLY A 33 41.39 -30.06 11.27
CA GLY A 33 40.42 -31.03 11.79
C GLY A 33 39.18 -30.53 12.56
N THR A 34 38.66 -29.31 12.35
CA THR A 34 37.42 -28.86 13.02
C THR A 34 36.46 -28.09 12.10
N TRP A 35 35.20 -28.53 12.05
CA TRP A 35 34.17 -28.01 11.14
C TRP A 35 33.83 -26.53 11.39
N TYR A 36 33.82 -26.09 12.66
CA TYR A 36 33.48 -24.71 13.04
C TYR A 36 34.55 -23.71 12.58
N ARG A 37 35.84 -24.08 12.61
CA ARG A 37 36.93 -23.23 12.07
C ARG A 37 36.80 -23.06 10.57
N ARG A 38 36.46 -24.13 9.84
CA ARG A 38 36.21 -24.07 8.39
C ARG A 38 35.03 -23.16 8.07
N TRP A 39 33.94 -23.27 8.83
CA TRP A 39 32.77 -22.41 8.67
C TRP A 39 33.11 -20.94 8.93
N LEU A 40 33.86 -20.65 10.00
CA LEU A 40 34.28 -19.30 10.35
C LEU A 40 35.18 -18.69 9.27
N VAL A 41 36.17 -19.43 8.76
CA VAL A 41 37.07 -18.97 7.67
C VAL A 41 36.30 -18.73 6.37
N ARG A 42 35.37 -19.61 6.00
CA ARG A 42 34.50 -19.42 4.83
C ARG A 42 33.63 -18.18 4.99
N PHE A 43 33.02 -18.00 6.15
CA PHE A 43 32.20 -16.83 6.45
C PHE A 43 33.03 -15.54 6.39
N THR A 44 34.22 -15.50 7.00
CA THR A 44 35.08 -14.31 6.95
C THR A 44 35.56 -13.99 5.54
N ASN A 45 35.90 -14.99 4.73
CA ASN A 45 36.33 -14.76 3.34
C ASN A 45 35.20 -14.25 2.46
N ILE A 46 34.01 -14.86 2.55
CA ILE A 46 32.82 -14.39 1.84
C ILE A 46 32.47 -12.96 2.27
N PHE A 47 32.52 -12.68 3.58
CA PHE A 47 32.27 -11.34 4.10
C PHE A 47 33.29 -10.31 3.60
N GLN A 48 34.58 -10.67 3.55
CA GLN A 48 35.63 -9.82 2.98
C GLN A 48 35.41 -9.59 1.48
N GLN A 49 35.01 -10.61 0.73
CA GLN A 49 34.69 -10.49 -0.70
C GLN A 49 33.49 -9.56 -0.94
N VAL A 50 32.39 -9.75 -0.20
CA VAL A 50 31.21 -8.87 -0.26
C VAL A 50 31.60 -7.43 0.11
N ARG A 51 32.39 -7.25 1.17
CA ARG A 51 32.88 -5.93 1.58
C ARG A 51 33.76 -5.29 0.50
N SER A 52 34.64 -6.06 -0.14
CA SER A 52 35.49 -5.56 -1.23
C SER A 52 34.66 -5.09 -2.41
N ASN A 53 33.71 -5.91 -2.88
CA ASN A 53 32.80 -5.57 -3.98
C ASN A 53 31.94 -4.34 -3.65
N PHE A 54 31.48 -4.25 -2.40
CA PHE A 54 30.75 -3.08 -1.92
C PHE A 54 31.60 -1.81 -1.95
N LEU A 55 32.83 -1.86 -1.43
CA LEU A 55 33.75 -0.73 -1.44
C LEU A 55 34.14 -0.32 -2.87
N GLN A 56 34.23 -1.28 -3.79
CA GLN A 56 34.51 -1.04 -5.20
C GLN A 56 33.41 -0.20 -5.88
N CYS A 57 32.16 -0.33 -5.45
CA CYS A 57 31.06 0.53 -5.91
C CYS A 57 31.32 2.01 -5.56
N PHE A 58 32.02 2.29 -4.45
CA PHE A 58 32.38 3.64 -4.02
C PHE A 58 33.79 4.08 -4.46
N SER A 59 34.42 3.34 -5.37
CA SER A 59 35.70 3.73 -5.97
C SER A 59 35.59 5.06 -6.71
N ILE A 60 36.72 5.77 -6.87
CA ILE A 60 36.76 7.13 -7.42
C ILE A 60 36.06 7.26 -8.79
N GLN A 61 36.08 6.18 -9.58
CA GLN A 61 35.50 6.10 -10.92
C GLN A 61 33.96 6.01 -10.89
N TYR A 62 33.37 5.29 -9.92
CA TYR A 62 31.93 5.05 -9.84
C TYR A 62 31.22 5.87 -8.75
N ARG A 63 31.97 6.46 -7.81
CA ARG A 63 31.42 7.16 -6.63
C ARG A 63 30.35 8.20 -6.98
N ARG A 64 30.58 9.03 -8.01
CA ARG A 64 29.60 10.04 -8.43
C ARG A 64 28.31 9.39 -8.95
N THR A 65 28.45 8.36 -9.78
CA THR A 65 27.33 7.60 -10.33
C THR A 65 26.55 6.91 -9.22
N THR A 66 27.24 6.26 -8.27
CA THR A 66 26.61 5.58 -7.14
C THR A 66 25.85 6.55 -6.24
N LEU A 67 26.43 7.71 -5.91
CA LEU A 67 25.73 8.72 -5.11
C LEU A 67 24.48 9.29 -5.82
N LEU A 68 24.57 9.54 -7.12
CA LEU A 68 23.42 9.97 -7.92
C LEU A 68 22.34 8.89 -7.98
N MET A 69 22.72 7.64 -8.24
CA MET A 69 21.80 6.50 -8.24
C MET A 69 21.14 6.32 -6.87
N MET A 70 21.90 6.41 -5.77
CA MET A 70 21.35 6.33 -4.42
C MET A 70 20.27 7.41 -4.20
N ALA A 71 20.53 8.65 -4.62
CA ALA A 71 19.56 9.73 -4.48
C ALA A 71 18.31 9.53 -5.34
N VAL A 72 18.46 9.08 -6.59
CA VAL A 72 17.33 8.78 -7.49
C VAL A 72 16.50 7.62 -6.93
N TRP A 73 17.13 6.51 -6.55
CA TRP A 73 16.46 5.37 -5.92
C TRP A 73 15.73 5.76 -4.64
N PHE A 74 16.37 6.57 -3.79
CA PHE A 74 15.78 7.03 -2.53
C PHE A 74 14.55 7.90 -2.78
N THR A 75 14.69 8.98 -3.55
CA THR A 75 13.60 9.93 -3.82
C THR A 75 12.40 9.28 -4.49
N MET A 76 12.66 8.36 -5.41
CA MET A 76 11.63 7.65 -6.15
C MET A 76 10.89 6.62 -5.28
N ALA A 77 11.62 5.80 -4.52
CA ALA A 77 11.04 4.82 -3.61
C ALA A 77 10.24 5.49 -2.49
N PHE A 78 10.81 6.55 -1.90
CA PHE A 78 10.17 7.36 -0.87
C PHE A 78 8.81 7.90 -1.33
N SER A 79 8.74 8.44 -2.55
CA SER A 79 7.53 9.05 -3.10
C SER A 79 6.51 8.00 -3.56
N TYR A 80 6.96 6.99 -4.33
CA TYR A 80 6.07 5.98 -4.90
C TYR A 80 5.42 5.13 -3.81
N TYR A 81 6.22 4.47 -2.96
CA TYR A 81 5.66 3.60 -1.92
C TYR A 81 4.92 4.39 -0.84
N GLY A 82 5.42 5.57 -0.47
CA GLY A 82 4.74 6.44 0.48
C GLY A 82 3.33 6.80 0.00
N LEU A 83 3.21 7.30 -1.23
CA LEU A 83 1.91 7.70 -1.77
C LEU A 83 0.98 6.50 -2.01
N THR A 84 1.48 5.41 -2.59
CA THR A 84 0.64 4.24 -2.91
C THR A 84 -0.07 3.66 -1.69
N VAL A 85 0.58 3.67 -0.52
CA VAL A 85 -0.05 3.22 0.74
C VAL A 85 -0.93 4.33 1.34
N TRP A 86 -0.49 5.59 1.29
CA TRP A 86 -1.23 6.72 1.84
C TRP A 86 -2.58 6.97 1.14
N PHE A 87 -2.67 6.75 -0.16
CA PHE A 87 -3.87 7.05 -0.95
C PHE A 87 -5.13 6.27 -0.52
N PRO A 88 -5.11 4.92 -0.47
CA PRO A 88 -6.27 4.15 -0.02
C PRO A 88 -6.70 4.51 1.41
N ASP A 89 -5.74 4.74 2.32
CA ASP A 89 -6.04 5.12 3.70
C ASP A 89 -6.64 6.53 3.80
N MET A 90 -6.17 7.47 2.97
CA MET A 90 -6.77 8.79 2.89
C MET A 90 -8.20 8.74 2.33
N ILE A 91 -8.45 7.96 1.28
CA ILE A 91 -9.80 7.79 0.71
C ILE A 91 -10.73 7.17 1.76
N LYS A 92 -10.28 6.13 2.46
CA LYS A 92 -11.02 5.53 3.58
C LYS A 92 -11.37 6.57 4.64
N HIS A 93 -10.41 7.40 5.05
CA HIS A 93 -10.64 8.46 6.01
C HIS A 93 -11.68 9.48 5.51
N LEU A 94 -11.65 9.84 4.23
CA LEU A 94 -12.64 10.74 3.63
C LEU A 94 -14.05 10.14 3.63
N GLN A 95 -14.17 8.89 3.22
CA GLN A 95 -15.43 8.15 3.25
C GLN A 95 -15.97 8.04 4.68
N MET A 96 -15.12 7.76 5.67
CA MET A 96 -15.51 7.72 7.08
C MET A 96 -16.02 9.08 7.59
N MET A 97 -15.38 10.18 7.21
CA MET A 97 -15.86 11.52 7.56
C MET A 97 -17.21 11.85 6.90
N GLU A 98 -17.38 11.52 5.62
CA GLU A 98 -18.65 11.72 4.92
C GLU A 98 -19.76 10.84 5.48
N TYR A 99 -19.43 9.60 5.85
CA TYR A 99 -20.35 8.71 6.53
C TYR A 99 -20.79 9.29 7.89
N SER A 100 -19.83 9.76 8.69
CA SER A 100 -20.11 10.36 10.01
C SER A 100 -20.88 11.67 9.92
N SER A 101 -20.69 12.46 8.86
CA SER A 101 -21.44 13.72 8.66
C SER A 101 -22.89 13.49 8.24
N ARG A 102 -23.17 12.34 7.61
CA ARG A 102 -24.54 11.90 7.27
C ARG A 102 -25.24 11.19 8.42
N THR A 103 -24.56 10.92 9.53
CA THR A 103 -25.14 10.26 10.70
C THR A 103 -26.25 11.12 11.28
N LYS A 104 -27.46 10.57 11.36
CA LYS A 104 -28.61 11.27 11.95
C LYS A 104 -28.60 11.04 13.45
N VAL A 105 -28.60 12.12 14.22
CA VAL A 105 -28.68 12.05 15.68
C VAL A 105 -30.05 12.50 16.13
N PHE A 106 -30.75 11.62 16.83
CA PHE A 106 -32.05 11.88 17.40
C PHE A 106 -31.95 11.99 18.92
N TYR A 107 -32.57 13.01 19.50
CA TYR A 107 -32.50 13.32 20.93
C TYR A 107 -33.89 13.30 21.54
N LYS A 108 -34.04 12.59 22.67
CA LYS A 108 -35.29 12.57 23.45
C LYS A 108 -36.51 12.22 22.60
N GLU A 109 -36.33 11.26 21.70
CA GLU A 109 -37.45 10.73 20.93
C GLU A 109 -38.33 9.92 21.86
N LYS A 110 -39.64 10.17 21.75
CA LYS A 110 -40.63 9.38 22.44
C LYS A 110 -41.49 8.70 21.40
N VAL A 111 -41.37 7.38 21.31
CA VAL A 111 -42.11 6.54 20.38
C VAL A 111 -42.97 5.58 21.19
N GLU A 112 -44.25 5.52 20.85
CA GLU A 112 -45.20 4.65 21.52
C GLU A 112 -46.06 3.94 20.48
N HIS A 113 -46.30 2.63 20.69
CA HIS A 113 -47.19 1.81 19.86
C HIS A 113 -46.83 1.77 18.36
N PHE A 114 -45.56 1.89 18.02
CA PHE A 114 -45.09 1.88 16.64
C PHE A 114 -44.51 0.52 16.23
N THR A 115 -44.65 0.16 14.95
CA THR A 115 -44.04 -1.05 14.39
C THR A 115 -42.97 -0.67 13.38
N PHE A 116 -41.70 -0.88 13.73
CA PHE A 116 -40.55 -0.73 12.86
C PHE A 116 -40.40 -1.97 11.97
N ASN A 117 -40.61 -1.77 10.66
CA ASN A 117 -40.49 -2.80 9.62
C ASN A 117 -39.49 -2.42 8.51
N PHE A 118 -38.68 -1.38 8.73
CA PHE A 118 -37.71 -0.86 7.77
C PHE A 118 -36.30 -0.87 8.34
N THR A 119 -35.29 -0.89 7.49
CA THR A 119 -33.89 -0.92 7.92
C THR A 119 -33.44 0.45 8.44
N LEU A 120 -32.85 0.47 9.63
CA LEU A 120 -32.21 1.66 10.19
C LEU A 120 -30.73 1.63 9.86
N GLU A 121 -30.22 2.71 9.27
CA GLU A 121 -28.82 2.82 8.87
C GLU A 121 -28.24 4.18 9.27
N ASN A 122 -27.06 4.16 9.90
CA ASN A 122 -26.27 5.34 10.27
C ASN A 122 -27.03 6.35 11.17
N GLN A 123 -27.53 5.87 12.31
CA GLN A 123 -28.35 6.66 13.24
C GLN A 123 -27.85 6.52 14.67
N ILE A 124 -27.95 7.59 15.45
CA ILE A 124 -27.66 7.60 16.87
C ILE A 124 -28.89 8.14 17.60
N HIS A 125 -29.49 7.34 18.47
CA HIS A 125 -30.64 7.72 19.28
C HIS A 125 -30.18 7.91 20.73
N LYS A 126 -30.39 9.11 21.28
CA LYS A 126 -29.94 9.47 22.64
C LYS A 126 -31.12 9.84 23.53
N ASN A 127 -31.17 9.26 24.73
CA ASN A 127 -32.24 9.46 25.70
C ASN A 127 -33.63 9.17 25.12
N GLY A 128 -33.76 8.15 24.29
CA GLY A 128 -35.05 7.78 23.69
C GLY A 128 -35.92 6.99 24.64
N ASP A 129 -37.22 7.23 24.63
CA ASP A 129 -38.23 6.46 25.36
C ASP A 129 -39.10 5.70 24.35
N TYR A 130 -39.00 4.37 24.36
CA TYR A 130 -39.73 3.46 23.49
C TYR A 130 -40.71 2.64 24.33
N TYR A 131 -42.01 2.77 24.08
CA TYR A 131 -43.05 2.09 24.87
C TYR A 131 -43.99 1.28 23.98
N ASN A 132 -44.07 -0.03 24.24
CA ASN A 132 -44.92 -0.97 23.49
C ASN A 132 -44.68 -0.91 21.97
N ASP A 133 -43.41 -0.77 21.59
CA ASP A 133 -42.96 -0.75 20.19
C ASP A 133 -42.54 -2.14 19.70
N LYS A 134 -42.75 -2.40 18.41
CA LYS A 134 -42.42 -3.67 17.76
C LYS A 134 -41.37 -3.47 16.67
N PHE A 135 -40.24 -4.14 16.78
CA PHE A 135 -39.15 -4.14 15.81
C PHE A 135 -39.14 -5.51 15.12
N ILE A 136 -39.69 -5.60 13.91
CA ILE A 136 -39.96 -6.88 13.24
C ILE A 136 -39.27 -6.94 11.88
N GLY A 137 -38.46 -7.97 11.65
CA GLY A 137 -37.91 -8.29 10.32
C GLY A 137 -37.01 -7.19 9.75
N MET A 138 -36.36 -6.41 10.61
CA MET A 138 -35.54 -5.26 10.22
C MET A 138 -34.05 -5.51 10.40
N LYS A 139 -33.24 -4.68 9.73
CA LYS A 139 -31.78 -4.66 9.89
C LYS A 139 -31.33 -3.35 10.51
N LEU A 140 -30.47 -3.45 11.51
CA LEU A 140 -29.79 -2.30 12.12
C LEU A 140 -28.36 -2.27 11.55
N LYS A 141 -27.96 -1.18 10.88
CA LYS A 141 -26.58 -1.01 10.39
C LYS A 141 -25.98 0.28 10.93
N SER A 142 -24.93 0.17 11.73
CA SER A 142 -24.29 1.31 12.40
C SER A 142 -25.31 2.18 13.15
N VAL A 143 -26.18 1.53 13.92
CA VAL A 143 -27.18 2.20 14.76
C VAL A 143 -26.76 2.10 16.23
N ILE A 144 -26.72 3.22 16.92
CA ILE A 144 -26.36 3.26 18.34
C ILE A 144 -27.51 3.85 19.15
N PHE A 145 -27.96 3.12 20.16
CA PHE A 145 -28.88 3.63 21.17
C PHE A 145 -28.09 3.93 22.45
N GLU A 146 -28.16 5.16 22.97
CA GLU A 146 -27.46 5.60 24.17
C GLU A 146 -28.44 6.17 25.20
N ASP A 147 -28.37 5.69 26.44
CA ASP A 147 -29.19 6.16 27.57
C ASP A 147 -30.71 6.08 27.32
N SER A 148 -31.14 5.14 26.47
CA SER A 148 -32.54 4.95 26.08
C SER A 148 -33.28 3.90 26.94
N LEU A 149 -34.58 4.10 27.14
CA LEU A 149 -35.50 3.18 27.81
C LEU A 149 -36.36 2.45 26.78
N PHE A 150 -36.43 1.14 26.91
CA PHE A 150 -37.33 0.27 26.14
C PHE A 150 -38.23 -0.48 27.12
N GLU A 151 -39.53 -0.18 27.09
CA GLU A 151 -40.52 -0.77 27.98
C GLU A 151 -41.61 -1.47 27.17
N GLU A 152 -41.89 -2.74 27.49
CA GLU A 152 -42.88 -3.58 26.79
C GLU A 152 -42.61 -3.71 25.27
N CYS A 153 -41.36 -3.55 24.83
CA CYS A 153 -40.96 -3.66 23.43
C CYS A 153 -40.74 -5.11 22.98
N TYR A 154 -40.93 -5.34 21.68
CA TYR A 154 -40.75 -6.65 21.03
C TYR A 154 -39.72 -6.53 19.90
N PHE A 155 -38.68 -7.37 19.93
CA PHE A 155 -37.67 -7.46 18.89
C PHE A 155 -37.74 -8.85 18.25
N GLU A 156 -38.08 -8.93 16.97
CA GLU A 156 -38.32 -10.16 16.23
C GLU A 156 -37.55 -10.18 14.90
N ASP A 157 -36.84 -11.29 14.64
CA ASP A 157 -36.12 -11.54 13.38
C ASP A 157 -35.07 -10.48 13.00
N ILE A 158 -34.44 -9.85 13.99
CA ILE A 158 -33.50 -8.74 13.77
C ILE A 158 -32.09 -9.24 13.45
N THR A 159 -31.44 -8.59 12.51
CA THR A 159 -29.98 -8.69 12.28
C THR A 159 -29.35 -7.33 12.46
N SER A 160 -28.28 -7.26 13.25
CA SER A 160 -27.63 -6.02 13.64
C SER A 160 -26.15 -6.05 13.33
N SER A 161 -25.71 -4.99 12.67
CA SER A 161 -24.38 -4.84 12.15
C SER A 161 -23.74 -3.56 12.62
N ASN A 162 -22.57 -3.64 13.23
CA ASN A 162 -21.89 -2.50 13.86
C ASN A 162 -22.83 -1.64 14.73
N SER A 163 -23.82 -2.26 15.37
CA SER A 163 -24.91 -1.60 16.08
C SER A 163 -24.89 -2.00 17.56
N PHE A 164 -25.06 -1.02 18.44
CA PHE A 164 -24.82 -1.18 19.87
C PHE A 164 -25.88 -0.47 20.71
N PHE A 165 -26.20 -1.04 21.86
CA PHE A 165 -26.98 -0.42 22.91
C PHE A 165 -26.05 -0.10 24.07
N LYS A 166 -25.99 1.17 24.49
CA LYS A 166 -25.10 1.65 25.55
C LYS A 166 -25.93 2.25 26.67
N ASN A 167 -25.74 1.72 27.88
CA ASN A 167 -26.41 2.22 29.08
C ASN A 167 -27.95 2.29 28.94
N CYS A 168 -28.52 1.42 28.11
CA CYS A 168 -29.96 1.35 27.89
C CYS A 168 -30.63 0.50 28.97
N THR A 169 -31.89 0.79 29.28
CA THR A 169 -32.71 -0.03 30.18
C THR A 169 -33.81 -0.71 29.39
N PHE A 170 -33.92 -2.02 29.53
CA PHE A 170 -34.95 -2.85 28.91
C PHE A 170 -35.85 -3.41 30.01
N ILE A 171 -37.15 -3.14 29.94
CA ILE A 171 -38.15 -3.57 30.91
C ILE A 171 -39.23 -4.38 30.19
N SER A 172 -39.45 -5.63 30.62
CA SER A 172 -40.49 -6.51 30.08
C SER A 172 -40.40 -6.67 28.55
N THR A 173 -39.19 -6.67 28.00
CA THR A 173 -38.97 -6.75 26.54
C THR A 173 -38.71 -8.18 26.08
N LEU A 174 -39.25 -8.53 24.92
CA LEU A 174 -39.04 -9.85 24.30
C LEU A 174 -38.07 -9.75 23.13
N PHE A 175 -37.02 -10.58 23.15
CA PHE A 175 -36.08 -10.74 22.04
C PHE A 175 -36.25 -12.13 21.42
N TYR A 176 -36.79 -12.19 20.20
CA TYR A 176 -37.05 -13.43 19.47
C TYR A 176 -36.24 -13.48 18.17
N ASN A 177 -35.43 -14.53 17.97
CA ASN A 177 -34.61 -14.70 16.76
C ASN A 177 -33.74 -13.47 16.40
N THR A 178 -33.10 -12.92 17.42
CA THR A 178 -32.19 -11.76 17.29
C THR A 178 -30.74 -12.20 17.41
N ASP A 179 -29.83 -11.33 16.97
CA ASP A 179 -28.38 -11.47 17.08
C ASP A 179 -27.78 -10.54 18.15
N PHE A 180 -28.59 -10.19 19.15
CA PHE A 180 -28.21 -9.34 20.29
C PHE A 180 -27.58 -10.16 21.40
N PHE A 181 -26.26 -10.31 21.33
CA PHE A 181 -25.46 -10.92 22.38
C PHE A 181 -24.97 -9.88 23.38
N ASP A 182 -24.46 -10.33 24.53
CA ASP A 182 -24.00 -9.48 25.63
C ASP A 182 -23.01 -8.37 25.19
N TYR A 183 -22.14 -8.65 24.21
CA TYR A 183 -21.18 -7.64 23.71
C TYR A 183 -21.84 -6.46 22.99
N LYS A 184 -23.06 -6.62 22.46
CA LYS A 184 -23.84 -5.53 21.84
C LYS A 184 -24.61 -4.70 22.88
N LEU A 185 -24.80 -5.22 24.08
CA LEU A 185 -25.54 -4.62 25.19
C LEU A 185 -24.58 -4.06 26.26
N MET A 186 -23.85 -3.00 25.92
CA MET A 186 -22.80 -2.44 26.77
C MET A 186 -23.39 -1.65 27.95
N GLY A 187 -23.29 -2.21 29.16
CA GLY A 187 -23.80 -1.56 30.38
C GLY A 187 -25.31 -1.44 30.42
N CYS A 188 -26.03 -2.28 29.66
CA CYS A 188 -27.49 -2.24 29.63
C CYS A 188 -28.09 -2.99 30.83
N ARG A 189 -29.24 -2.53 31.33
CA ARG A 189 -29.99 -3.18 32.41
C ARG A 189 -31.21 -3.90 31.84
N LEU A 190 -31.26 -5.22 32.00
CA LEU A 190 -32.39 -6.06 31.58
C LEU A 190 -33.25 -6.38 32.81
N VAL A 191 -34.53 -6.02 32.79
CA VAL A 191 -35.50 -6.26 33.87
C VAL A 191 -36.70 -7.01 33.29
N ASN A 192 -36.95 -8.24 33.74
CA ASN A 192 -38.02 -9.10 33.23
C ASN A 192 -38.02 -9.31 31.69
N SER A 193 -36.86 -9.12 31.04
CA SER A 193 -36.71 -9.35 29.60
C SER A 193 -36.32 -10.80 29.30
N THR A 194 -36.79 -11.33 28.17
CA THR A 194 -36.56 -12.73 27.77
C THR A 194 -35.94 -12.82 26.37
N PHE A 195 -35.01 -13.76 26.20
CA PHE A 195 -34.38 -14.08 24.91
C PHE A 195 -34.82 -15.48 24.47
N LEU A 196 -35.38 -15.58 23.27
CA LEU A 196 -35.88 -16.83 22.66
C LEU A 196 -35.26 -17.02 21.27
N HIS A 197 -34.80 -18.24 20.98
CA HIS A 197 -34.23 -18.62 19.68
C HIS A 197 -33.13 -17.67 19.19
N SER A 198 -32.19 -17.27 20.05
CA SER A 198 -31.05 -16.44 19.61
C SER A 198 -30.35 -17.07 18.42
N LYS A 199 -30.00 -16.27 17.41
CA LYS A 199 -29.32 -16.77 16.20
C LYS A 199 -27.99 -17.41 16.62
N GLU A 200 -27.85 -18.73 16.47
CA GLU A 200 -26.61 -19.44 16.83
C GLU A 200 -25.59 -19.34 15.70
N GLY A 201 -24.39 -18.84 16.03
CA GLY A 201 -23.24 -18.78 15.12
C GLY A 201 -22.64 -17.39 14.97
N CYS A 202 -21.32 -17.31 14.82
CA CYS A 202 -20.64 -16.10 14.36
C CYS A 202 -21.07 -15.82 12.91
N GLN A 203 -22.12 -15.03 12.73
CA GLN A 203 -22.35 -14.40 11.44
C GLN A 203 -21.16 -13.45 11.21
N LEU A 204 -20.28 -13.83 10.28
CA LEU A 204 -19.35 -12.90 9.67
C LEU A 204 -20.20 -11.77 9.08
N ASP A 205 -20.16 -10.62 9.74
CA ASP A 205 -20.96 -9.47 9.39
C ASP A 205 -20.28 -8.74 8.23
N PHE A 206 -20.53 -9.22 7.00
CA PHE A 206 -19.98 -8.65 5.77
C PHE A 206 -20.54 -7.25 5.44
N SER A 207 -21.32 -6.63 6.32
CA SER A 207 -21.93 -5.33 6.03
C SER A 207 -21.04 -4.13 6.40
N ASP A 208 -20.05 -4.33 7.29
CA ASP A 208 -18.92 -3.39 7.46
C ASP A 208 -17.96 -3.41 6.23
N ASP A 209 -18.11 -4.39 5.33
CA ASP A 209 -17.24 -4.53 4.14
C ASP A 209 -17.54 -3.54 3.02
N ASN A 210 -18.62 -2.74 3.06
CA ASN A 210 -18.82 -1.74 2.00
C ASN A 210 -17.66 -0.71 1.96
N ASN A 211 -17.13 -0.35 3.14
CA ASN A 211 -15.94 0.50 3.24
C ASN A 211 -14.65 -0.29 2.97
N ALA A 212 -14.56 -1.56 3.38
CA ALA A 212 -13.38 -2.39 3.11
C ALA A 212 -13.22 -2.71 1.62
N TYR A 213 -14.33 -3.02 0.93
CA TYR A 213 -14.40 -3.27 -0.50
C TYR A 213 -13.82 -2.11 -1.30
N MET A 214 -14.15 -0.87 -0.93
CA MET A 214 -13.64 0.31 -1.62
C MET A 214 -12.11 0.45 -1.51
N ILE A 215 -11.52 0.12 -0.37
CA ILE A 215 -10.06 0.13 -0.20
C ILE A 215 -9.40 -0.89 -1.14
N TYR A 216 -9.92 -2.13 -1.14
CA TYR A 216 -9.41 -3.18 -2.02
C TYR A 216 -9.64 -2.85 -3.50
N PHE A 217 -10.78 -2.26 -3.82
CA PHE A 217 -11.12 -1.84 -5.18
C PHE A 217 -10.19 -0.73 -5.68
N VAL A 218 -9.92 0.29 -4.86
CA VAL A 218 -8.95 1.35 -5.20
C VAL A 218 -7.53 0.78 -5.34
N SER A 219 -7.11 -0.11 -4.44
CA SER A 219 -5.81 -0.79 -4.56
C SER A 219 -5.72 -1.66 -5.83
N PHE A 220 -6.82 -2.32 -6.19
CA PHE A 220 -6.93 -3.12 -7.41
C PHE A 220 -6.84 -2.23 -8.66
N LEU A 221 -7.59 -1.13 -8.71
CA LEU A 221 -7.52 -0.17 -9.82
C LEU A 221 -6.12 0.44 -9.97
N GLY A 222 -5.49 0.83 -8.85
CA GLY A 222 -4.13 1.32 -8.84
C GLY A 222 -3.13 0.30 -9.41
N SER A 223 -3.27 -0.98 -9.03
CA SER A 223 -2.43 -2.07 -9.56
C SER A 223 -2.72 -2.36 -11.03
N LEU A 224 -3.98 -2.30 -11.45
CA LEU A 224 -4.39 -2.49 -12.84
C LEU A 224 -3.80 -1.40 -13.74
N ALA A 225 -3.72 -0.16 -13.25
CA ALA A 225 -3.13 0.97 -13.97
C ALA A 225 -1.61 0.83 -14.22
N VAL A 226 -0.92 -0.02 -13.44
CA VAL A 226 0.51 -0.32 -13.64
C VAL A 226 0.76 -1.16 -14.91
N LEU A 227 -0.18 -2.04 -15.28
CA LEU A 227 -0.05 -2.92 -16.46
C LEU A 227 0.19 -2.17 -17.78
N PRO A 228 -0.65 -1.19 -18.19
CA PRO A 228 -0.39 -0.43 -19.41
C PRO A 228 0.93 0.36 -19.32
N GLY A 229 1.29 0.85 -18.13
CA GLY A 229 2.58 1.50 -17.88
C GLY A 229 3.77 0.59 -18.20
N ASN A 230 3.71 -0.68 -17.77
CA ASN A 230 4.73 -1.68 -18.09
C ASN A 230 4.84 -1.94 -19.60
N ILE A 231 3.72 -2.09 -20.31
CA ILE A 231 3.71 -2.32 -21.76
C ILE A 231 4.32 -1.12 -22.50
N VAL A 232 3.87 0.09 -22.18
CA VAL A 232 4.38 1.33 -22.76
C VAL A 232 5.87 1.48 -22.48
N SER A 233 6.30 1.16 -21.25
CA SER A 233 7.71 1.19 -20.87
C SER A 233 8.54 0.24 -21.72
N ALA A 234 8.12 -1.01 -21.90
CA ALA A 234 8.84 -1.99 -22.70
C ALA A 234 8.99 -1.56 -24.17
N LEU A 235 7.96 -0.94 -24.76
CA LEU A 235 7.98 -0.51 -26.16
C LEU A 235 8.76 0.79 -26.42
N LEU A 236 8.75 1.71 -25.46
CA LEU A 236 9.37 3.03 -25.63
C LEU A 236 10.82 3.09 -25.17
N LEU A 237 11.23 2.19 -24.28
CA LEU A 237 12.57 2.22 -23.69
C LEU A 237 13.67 2.09 -24.75
N ASP A 238 13.47 1.21 -25.74
CA ASP A 238 14.42 1.03 -26.85
C ASP A 238 14.45 2.22 -27.83
N LYS A 239 13.34 2.96 -27.96
CA LYS A 239 13.22 4.11 -28.90
C LYS A 239 13.72 5.41 -28.28
N VAL A 240 13.18 5.77 -27.12
CA VAL A 240 13.34 7.07 -26.45
C VAL A 240 14.70 7.15 -25.73
N GLY A 241 15.26 6.01 -25.32
CA GLY A 241 16.48 5.93 -24.50
C GLY A 241 16.16 5.92 -23.01
N ARG A 242 17.02 5.26 -22.22
CA ARG A 242 16.71 4.93 -20.83
C ARG A 242 16.63 6.17 -19.94
N LEU A 243 17.60 7.08 -20.06
CA LEU A 243 17.72 8.26 -19.20
C LEU A 243 16.57 9.25 -19.41
N ARG A 244 16.22 9.49 -20.69
CA ARG A 244 15.10 10.36 -21.08
C ARG A 244 13.76 9.79 -20.67
N MET A 245 13.62 8.46 -20.73
CA MET A 245 12.43 7.80 -20.23
C MET A 245 12.32 7.97 -18.72
N LEU A 246 13.37 7.65 -17.95
CA LEU A 246 13.40 7.82 -16.49
C LEU A 246 13.03 9.25 -16.06
N ALA A 247 13.69 10.27 -16.62
CA ALA A 247 13.42 11.67 -16.27
C ALA A 247 12.05 12.14 -16.79
N GLY A 248 11.67 11.74 -18.00
CA GLY A 248 10.40 12.12 -18.62
C GLY A 248 9.19 11.59 -17.85
N SER A 249 9.16 10.29 -17.55
CA SER A 249 8.05 9.71 -16.78
C SER A 249 8.07 10.17 -15.32
N SER A 250 9.23 10.42 -14.71
CA SER A 250 9.29 10.94 -13.34
C SER A 250 8.76 12.38 -13.25
N THR A 251 9.02 13.20 -14.27
CA THR A 251 8.47 14.56 -14.36
C THR A 251 6.96 14.54 -14.58
N LEU A 252 6.46 13.66 -15.45
CA LEU A 252 5.02 13.49 -15.66
C LEU A 252 4.33 12.97 -14.38
N SER A 253 4.99 12.10 -13.62
CA SER A 253 4.52 11.62 -12.31
C SER A 253 4.50 12.73 -11.25
N CYS A 254 5.48 13.63 -11.27
CA CYS A 254 5.48 14.84 -10.42
C CYS A 254 4.28 15.74 -10.75
N ILE A 255 4.00 15.97 -12.03
CA ILE A 255 2.87 16.79 -12.48
C ILE A 255 1.55 16.15 -12.05
N SER A 256 1.36 14.85 -12.30
CA SER A 256 0.13 14.17 -11.89
C SER A 256 -0.07 14.19 -10.37
N CYS A 257 1.00 13.98 -9.59
CA CYS A 257 0.97 14.10 -8.14
C CYS A 257 0.57 15.51 -7.70
N PHE A 258 1.10 16.57 -8.30
CA PHE A 258 0.72 17.94 -7.97
C PHE A 258 -0.77 18.22 -8.23
N PHE A 259 -1.33 17.71 -9.32
CA PHE A 259 -2.76 17.85 -9.63
C PHE A 259 -3.68 17.14 -8.64
N VAL A 260 -3.21 16.08 -7.96
CA VAL A 260 -3.97 15.44 -6.88
C VAL A 260 -4.31 16.44 -5.77
N SER A 261 -3.42 17.40 -5.49
CA SER A 261 -3.65 18.41 -4.44
C SER A 261 -4.88 19.28 -4.71
N PHE A 262 -5.35 19.38 -5.95
CA PHE A 262 -6.53 20.16 -6.35
C PHE A 262 -7.77 19.28 -6.57
N GLY A 263 -7.62 17.95 -6.49
CA GLY A 263 -8.73 17.01 -6.67
C GLY A 263 -9.65 17.02 -5.46
N ASN A 264 -10.78 17.72 -5.56
CA ASN A 264 -11.81 17.72 -4.52
C ASN A 264 -12.76 16.52 -4.61
N ASN A 265 -12.82 15.86 -5.76
CA ASN A 265 -13.71 14.72 -6.00
C ASN A 265 -12.95 13.41 -5.80
N GLU A 266 -13.60 12.44 -5.16
CA GLU A 266 -13.04 11.10 -4.93
C GLU A 266 -12.65 10.40 -6.24
N SER A 267 -13.52 10.46 -7.26
CA SER A 267 -13.25 9.88 -8.58
C SER A 267 -12.05 10.53 -9.28
N ALA A 268 -11.88 11.84 -9.14
CA ALA A 268 -10.73 12.57 -9.70
C ALA A 268 -9.42 12.17 -9.00
N MET A 269 -9.45 11.98 -7.67
CA MET A 269 -8.29 11.49 -6.92
C MET A 269 -7.88 10.07 -7.36
N ILE A 270 -8.85 9.16 -7.51
CA ILE A 270 -8.58 7.78 -7.97
C ILE A 270 -8.02 7.78 -9.40
N ALA A 271 -8.60 8.57 -10.33
CA ALA A 271 -8.11 8.65 -11.69
C ALA A 271 -6.67 9.18 -11.77
N LEU A 272 -6.35 10.22 -10.99
CA LEU A 272 -5.00 10.78 -10.89
C LEU A 272 -4.01 9.81 -10.22
N LEU A 273 -4.45 9.01 -9.25
CA LEU A 273 -3.66 7.94 -8.66
C LEU A 273 -3.31 6.87 -9.69
N CYS A 274 -4.28 6.41 -10.48
CA CYS A 274 -4.04 5.47 -11.57
C CYS A 274 -3.05 6.04 -12.60
N LEU A 275 -3.20 7.31 -12.96
CA LEU A 275 -2.26 8.01 -13.85
C LEU A 275 -0.84 8.07 -13.22
N PHE A 276 -0.74 8.42 -11.95
CA PHE A 276 0.52 8.45 -11.22
C PHE A 276 1.20 7.08 -11.19
N GLY A 277 0.47 6.01 -10.84
CA GLY A 277 1.00 4.65 -10.78
C GLY A 277 1.46 4.13 -12.15
N GLY A 278 0.64 4.36 -13.19
CA GLY A 278 0.96 3.93 -14.56
C GLY A 278 2.13 4.68 -15.20
N VAL A 279 2.35 5.95 -14.86
CA VAL A 279 3.51 6.70 -15.33
C VAL A 279 4.76 6.38 -14.49
N SER A 280 4.61 6.24 -13.17
CA SER A 280 5.75 5.99 -12.26
C SER A 280 6.41 4.64 -12.50
N ILE A 281 5.64 3.61 -12.91
CA ILE A 281 6.24 2.31 -13.22
C ILE A 281 7.16 2.35 -14.45
N ALA A 282 6.86 3.21 -15.43
CA ALA A 282 7.75 3.41 -16.57
C ALA A 282 9.10 3.96 -16.12
N SER A 283 9.11 4.87 -15.15
CA SER A 283 10.35 5.33 -14.51
C SER A 283 11.05 4.16 -13.81
N TRP A 284 10.30 3.30 -13.10
CA TRP A 284 10.88 2.23 -12.27
C TRP A 284 11.62 1.21 -13.13
N ASN A 285 10.99 0.80 -14.24
CA ASN A 285 11.60 -0.09 -15.21
C ASN A 285 12.85 0.54 -15.85
N ALA A 286 12.82 1.83 -16.17
CA ALA A 286 14.00 2.52 -16.69
C ALA A 286 15.14 2.57 -15.66
N LEU A 287 14.82 2.83 -14.39
CA LEU A 287 15.80 2.87 -13.29
C LEU A 287 16.46 1.50 -13.05
N ASP A 288 15.67 0.43 -13.06
CA ASP A 288 16.17 -0.94 -12.91
C ASP A 288 17.17 -1.27 -14.01
N VAL A 289 16.86 -0.93 -15.26
CA VAL A 289 17.79 -1.24 -16.35
C VAL A 289 19.03 -0.34 -16.36
N ILE A 290 18.88 0.96 -16.08
CA ILE A 290 20.03 1.87 -15.96
C ILE A 290 20.99 1.38 -14.86
N THR A 291 20.44 0.85 -13.76
CA THR A 291 21.25 0.31 -12.67
C THR A 291 22.15 -0.82 -13.16
N VAL A 292 21.64 -1.75 -13.98
CA VAL A 292 22.48 -2.86 -14.48
C VAL A 292 23.45 -2.44 -15.59
N GLU A 293 23.15 -1.37 -16.33
CA GLU A 293 24.04 -0.87 -17.39
C GLU A 293 25.19 -0.01 -16.89
N LEU A 294 25.01 0.72 -15.78
CA LEU A 294 26.03 1.62 -15.23
C LEU A 294 27.19 0.89 -14.54
N TYR A 295 26.95 -0.31 -14.02
CA TYR A 295 27.94 -1.09 -13.28
C TYR A 295 28.52 -2.24 -14.12
N PRO A 296 29.84 -2.46 -14.06
CA PRO A 296 30.48 -3.58 -14.74
C PRO A 296 30.03 -4.91 -14.14
N SER A 297 30.17 -5.97 -14.93
CA SER A 297 29.62 -7.30 -14.65
C SER A 297 30.01 -7.86 -13.27
N ASP A 298 31.23 -7.56 -12.79
CA ASP A 298 31.77 -8.08 -11.53
C ASP A 298 31.11 -7.48 -10.26
N ILE A 299 30.61 -6.24 -10.34
CA ILE A 299 30.03 -5.53 -9.17
C ILE A 299 28.53 -5.25 -9.31
N ARG A 300 27.96 -5.49 -10.49
CA ARG A 300 26.56 -5.19 -10.84
C ARG A 300 25.55 -5.73 -9.82
N THR A 301 25.68 -6.99 -9.43
CA THR A 301 24.74 -7.65 -8.49
C THR A 301 24.83 -7.05 -7.09
N THR A 302 26.05 -6.73 -6.64
CA THR A 302 26.29 -6.09 -5.34
C THR A 302 25.72 -4.68 -5.31
N ALA A 303 25.94 -3.90 -6.38
CA ALA A 303 25.40 -2.55 -6.51
C ALA A 303 23.86 -2.54 -6.57
N PHE A 304 23.25 -3.44 -7.36
CA PHE A 304 21.80 -3.56 -7.44
C PHE A 304 21.19 -3.97 -6.09
N GLY A 305 21.79 -4.94 -5.40
CA GLY A 305 21.36 -5.37 -4.08
C GLY A 305 21.42 -4.23 -3.04
N PHE A 306 22.51 -3.46 -3.04
CA PHE A 306 22.65 -2.30 -2.16
C PHE A 306 21.63 -1.19 -2.44
N LEU A 307 21.45 -0.82 -3.72
CA LEU A 307 20.47 0.20 -4.11
C LEU A 307 19.04 -0.23 -3.78
N ASN A 308 18.72 -1.52 -3.95
CA ASN A 308 17.43 -2.08 -3.58
C ASN A 308 17.22 -2.09 -2.05
N ALA A 309 18.27 -2.38 -1.26
CA ALA A 309 18.20 -2.25 0.20
C ALA A 309 17.93 -0.79 0.61
N LEU A 310 18.60 0.18 -0.01
CA LEU A 310 18.35 1.60 0.20
C LEU A 310 16.92 1.99 -0.18
N CYS A 311 16.40 1.46 -1.29
CA CYS A 311 15.02 1.61 -1.72
C CYS A 311 14.03 1.14 -0.66
N LYS A 312 14.25 -0.04 -0.05
CA LYS A 312 13.38 -0.54 1.02
C LYS A 312 13.42 0.34 2.26
N LEU A 313 14.60 0.87 2.63
CA LEU A 313 14.71 1.85 3.72
C LEU A 313 13.92 3.14 3.41
N ALA A 314 14.06 3.66 2.19
CA ALA A 314 13.32 4.82 1.72
C ALA A 314 11.81 4.59 1.72
N ALA A 315 11.36 3.39 1.34
CA ALA A 315 9.95 3.00 1.36
C ALA A 315 9.39 2.97 2.80
N VAL A 316 10.12 2.39 3.75
CA VAL A 316 9.72 2.37 5.17
C VAL A 316 9.61 3.79 5.73
N LEU A 317 10.59 4.65 5.42
CA LEU A 317 10.56 6.05 5.84
C LEU A 317 9.40 6.82 5.19
N GLY A 318 9.17 6.64 3.89
CA GLY A 318 8.09 7.29 3.15
C GLY A 318 6.71 6.89 3.66
N ILE A 319 6.48 5.60 3.86
CA ILE A 319 5.22 5.08 4.43
C ILE A 319 5.00 5.65 5.83
N SER A 320 6.01 5.57 6.71
CA SER A 320 5.92 6.07 8.09
C SER A 320 5.57 7.57 8.14
N ILE A 321 6.28 8.39 7.36
CA ILE A 321 6.04 9.84 7.33
C ILE A 321 4.65 10.13 6.76
N PHE A 322 4.26 9.54 5.63
CA PHE A 322 3.01 9.91 4.96
C PHE A 322 1.78 9.43 5.74
N GLN A 323 1.86 8.25 6.34
CA GLN A 323 0.79 7.70 7.19
C GLN A 323 0.50 8.59 8.41
N SER A 324 1.53 9.21 8.99
CA SER A 324 1.35 10.14 10.11
C SER A 324 0.49 11.37 9.78
N PHE A 325 0.34 11.71 8.50
CA PHE A 325 -0.46 12.85 8.03
C PHE A 325 -1.87 12.47 7.60
N VAL A 326 -2.25 11.19 7.65
CA VAL A 326 -3.63 10.76 7.41
C VAL A 326 -4.53 11.40 8.47
N GLY A 327 -5.57 12.11 8.04
CA GLY A 327 -6.48 12.86 8.93
C GLY A 327 -6.01 14.26 9.35
N VAL A 328 -4.74 14.64 9.10
CA VAL A 328 -4.22 15.97 9.46
C VAL A 328 -4.26 16.91 8.25
N THR A 329 -3.50 16.60 7.20
CA THR A 329 -3.43 17.43 5.98
C THR A 329 -3.16 16.59 4.76
N ARG A 330 -3.85 16.89 3.65
CA ARG A 330 -3.61 16.22 2.36
C ARG A 330 -2.44 16.81 1.58
N ALA A 331 -2.23 18.13 1.71
CA ALA A 331 -1.26 18.86 0.90
C ALA A 331 0.20 18.47 1.23
N VAL A 332 0.53 18.23 2.49
CA VAL A 332 1.93 17.99 2.92
C VAL A 332 2.52 16.73 2.28
N PRO A 333 1.90 15.52 2.36
CA PRO A 333 2.44 14.33 1.70
C PRO A 333 2.57 14.48 0.18
N ILE A 334 1.57 15.11 -0.46
CA ILE A 334 1.56 15.32 -1.92
C ILE A 334 2.67 16.27 -2.36
N MET A 335 2.85 17.40 -1.67
CA MET A 335 3.91 18.36 -1.99
C MET A 335 5.29 17.75 -1.74
N LEU A 336 5.45 17.01 -0.65
CA LEU A 336 6.72 16.42 -0.29
C LEU A 336 7.11 15.31 -1.29
N ALA A 337 6.15 14.48 -1.73
CA ALA A 337 6.36 13.50 -2.80
C ALA A 337 6.66 14.15 -4.16
N SER A 338 5.93 15.20 -4.55
CA SER A 338 6.18 15.88 -5.83
C SER A 338 7.55 16.57 -5.86
N VAL A 339 7.96 17.23 -4.77
CA VAL A 339 9.32 17.80 -4.64
C VAL A 339 10.39 16.71 -4.70
N ALA A 340 10.21 15.60 -4.00
CA ALA A 340 11.16 14.48 -4.03
C ALA A 340 11.29 13.90 -5.46
N LEU A 341 10.18 13.70 -6.18
CA LEU A 341 10.20 13.25 -7.58
C LEU A 341 10.83 14.27 -8.53
N ALA A 342 10.61 15.56 -8.33
CA ALA A 342 11.25 16.61 -9.11
C ALA A 342 12.77 16.62 -8.92
N VAL A 343 13.24 16.49 -7.67
CA VAL A 343 14.66 16.35 -7.35
C VAL A 343 15.23 15.07 -7.97
N GLY A 344 14.55 13.93 -7.83
CA GLY A 344 14.94 12.66 -8.44
C GLY A 344 15.07 12.75 -9.97
N SER A 345 14.08 13.37 -10.62
CA SER A 345 14.10 13.62 -12.08
C SER A 345 15.28 14.49 -12.52
N TYR A 346 15.53 15.59 -11.79
CA TYR A 346 16.65 16.47 -12.08
C TYR A 346 18.01 15.78 -11.89
N LEU A 347 18.15 14.96 -10.85
CA LEU A 347 19.35 14.16 -10.61
C LEU A 347 19.54 13.06 -11.66
N ALA A 348 18.45 12.46 -12.15
CA ALA A 348 18.50 11.47 -13.22
C ALA A 348 19.08 12.04 -14.52
N LEU A 349 18.80 13.31 -14.85
CA LEU A 349 19.39 13.98 -16.01
C LEU A 349 20.91 14.20 -15.90
N LYS A 350 21.49 14.15 -14.69
CA LYS A 350 22.93 14.28 -14.45
C LYS A 350 23.69 12.94 -14.54
N LEU A 351 22.99 11.82 -14.73
CA LEU A 351 23.62 10.52 -14.93
C LEU A 351 24.20 10.43 -16.36
N PRO A 352 25.29 9.66 -16.57
CA PRO A 352 25.86 9.47 -17.89
C PRO A 352 24.92 8.62 -18.77
N GLU A 353 24.74 9.01 -20.03
CA GLU A 353 23.91 8.29 -21.00
C GLU A 353 24.63 6.98 -21.42
N THR A 354 23.97 5.83 -21.24
CA THR A 354 24.51 4.49 -21.53
C THR A 354 24.22 4.01 -22.95
N ARG A 355 23.43 4.76 -23.74
CA ARG A 355 22.99 4.33 -25.07
C ARG A 355 24.17 4.12 -26.03
N GLY A 356 24.38 2.87 -26.42
CA GLY A 356 25.38 2.49 -27.44
C GLY A 356 26.80 2.25 -26.91
N GLN A 357 27.00 2.24 -25.59
CA GLN A 357 28.27 1.83 -25.00
C GLN A 357 28.33 0.30 -24.86
N VAL A 358 29.49 -0.29 -25.16
CA VAL A 358 29.71 -1.73 -24.95
C VAL A 358 29.74 -1.98 -23.45
N LEU A 359 28.85 -2.84 -22.96
CA LEU A 359 28.83 -3.27 -21.56
C LEU A 359 30.18 -3.92 -21.23
N GLN A 360 30.89 -3.38 -20.24
CA GLN A 360 32.17 -3.92 -19.77
C GLN A 360 31.98 -5.00 -18.70
#